data_AF-A0A1I4JTL6-F1
#
_entry.id   AF-A0A1I4JTL6-F1
#
_cell.length_a   1.000
_cell.length_b   1.000
_cell.length_c   1.000
_cell.angle_alpha   90.00
_cell.angle_beta   90.00
_cell.angle_gamma   90.00
#
_symmetry.space_group_name_H-M   'P 1'
#
loop_
_entity.id
_entity.type
_entity.pdbx_description
1 polymer ?
#
loop_
_entity_poly.entity_id
_entity_poly.type
_entity_poly.pdbx_seq_one_letter_code
_entity_poly.pdbx_strand_id
1 'polypeptide(L)'
;MNAQDNFMDKWMHMHIDPDARQEMDNLTRQSWETSLSYNLDYMNALPEEISPQEFNRIKRDTKRLRVFANSVLAPLEQRYIDNGYGLILFDKSGCLLRLYGKDRFQTWAANNHIKIATRWSEKK
;
A
#
# COMPACT_ATOMS: atom_id res chain seq x y z
N MET A 1 -28.24 2.89 -9.98
CA MET A 1 -27.03 2.06 -9.84
C MET A 1 -25.92 2.99 -9.39
N ASN A 2 -25.38 2.82 -8.18
CA ASN A 2 -24.32 3.69 -7.68
C ASN A 2 -23.03 3.42 -8.46
N ALA A 3 -22.22 4.45 -8.72
CA ALA A 3 -20.97 4.30 -9.46
C ALA A 3 -19.98 3.31 -8.80
N GLN A 4 -20.10 3.10 -7.47
CA GLN A 4 -19.33 2.11 -6.72
C GLN A 4 -19.70 0.66 -7.06
N ASP A 5 -20.97 0.36 -7.32
CA ASP A 5 -21.43 -1.01 -7.63
C ASP A 5 -20.79 -1.47 -8.96
N ASN A 6 -20.77 -0.58 -9.96
CA ASN A 6 -20.18 -0.85 -11.27
C ASN A 6 -18.65 -1.07 -11.22
N PHE A 7 -17.96 -0.40 -10.29
CA PHE A 7 -16.51 -0.55 -10.15
C PHE A 7 -16.14 -1.91 -9.55
N MET A 8 -16.83 -2.32 -8.48
CA MET A 8 -16.57 -3.63 -7.85
C MET A 8 -16.90 -4.78 -8.79
N ASP A 9 -18.00 -4.68 -9.55
CA ASP A 9 -18.35 -5.69 -10.55
C ASP A 9 -17.29 -5.80 -11.65
N LYS A 10 -16.78 -4.66 -12.15
CA LYS A 10 -15.68 -4.64 -13.12
C LYS A 10 -14.40 -5.25 -12.56
N TRP A 11 -14.04 -4.91 -11.31
CA TRP A 11 -12.85 -5.46 -10.65
C TRP A 11 -12.95 -6.97 -10.41
N MET A 12 -14.12 -7.44 -9.94
CA MET A 12 -14.39 -8.86 -9.77
C MET A 12 -14.34 -9.61 -11.10
N HIS A 13 -14.88 -9.03 -12.16
CA HIS A 13 -14.84 -9.61 -13.50
C HIS A 13 -13.40 -9.79 -14.01
N MET A 14 -12.50 -8.85 -13.72
CA MET A 14 -11.07 -8.95 -14.08
C MET A 14 -10.34 -10.13 -13.39
N HIS A 15 -10.84 -10.63 -12.26
CA HIS A 15 -10.30 -11.82 -11.61
C HIS A 15 -10.78 -13.14 -12.24
N ILE A 16 -11.89 -13.12 -12.98
CA ILE A 16 -12.51 -14.30 -13.58
C ILE A 16 -12.16 -14.41 -15.07
N ASP A 17 -12.16 -13.27 -15.77
CA ASP A 17 -12.02 -13.21 -17.22
C ASP A 17 -10.67 -12.55 -17.63
N PRO A 18 -9.75 -13.30 -18.27
CA PRO A 18 -8.51 -12.75 -18.83
C PRO A 18 -8.71 -11.66 -19.87
N ASP A 19 -9.77 -11.73 -20.68
CA ASP A 19 -10.01 -10.76 -21.73
C ASP A 19 -10.43 -9.40 -21.16
N ALA A 20 -11.10 -9.40 -20.01
CA ALA A 20 -11.41 -8.18 -19.25
C ALA A 20 -10.15 -7.42 -18.78
N ARG A 21 -8.98 -8.07 -18.76
CA ARG A 21 -7.69 -7.44 -18.39
C ARG A 21 -6.99 -6.77 -19.58
N GLN A 22 -7.48 -6.93 -20.81
CA GLN A 22 -6.88 -6.29 -21.99
C GLN A 22 -7.01 -4.77 -21.98
N GLU A 23 -7.99 -4.23 -21.24
CA GLU A 23 -8.17 -2.78 -21.04
C GLU A 23 -7.14 -2.17 -20.07
N MET A 24 -6.43 -2.99 -19.29
CA MET A 24 -5.40 -2.51 -18.38
C MET A 24 -4.16 -2.07 -19.15
N ASP A 25 -3.46 -1.07 -18.63
CA ASP A 25 -2.11 -0.78 -19.11
C ASP A 25 -1.17 -1.98 -18.85
N ASN A 26 -0.09 -2.04 -19.62
CA ASN A 26 0.82 -3.18 -19.60
C ASN A 26 1.42 -3.47 -18.21
N LEU A 27 1.74 -2.43 -17.42
CA LEU A 27 2.37 -2.62 -16.12
C LEU A 27 1.37 -3.15 -15.10
N THR A 28 0.17 -2.58 -15.07
CA THR A 28 -0.92 -3.06 -14.21
C THR A 28 -1.27 -4.50 -14.54
N ARG A 29 -1.43 -4.83 -15.83
CA ARG A 29 -1.71 -6.19 -16.27
C ARG A 29 -0.61 -7.16 -15.85
N GLN A 30 0.67 -6.78 -15.99
CA GLN A 30 1.79 -7.64 -15.60
C GLN A 30 1.81 -7.91 -14.09
N SER A 31 1.58 -6.89 -13.26
CA SER A 31 1.48 -7.04 -11.80
C SER A 31 0.28 -7.91 -11.41
N TRP A 32 -0.85 -7.76 -12.12
CA TRP A 32 -2.03 -8.59 -11.92
C TRP A 32 -1.78 -10.07 -12.21
N GLU A 33 -1.22 -10.39 -13.38
CA GLU A 33 -0.88 -11.78 -13.74
C GLU A 33 0.17 -12.38 -12.79
N THR A 34 1.12 -11.57 -12.33
CA THR A 34 2.09 -11.98 -11.32
C THR A 34 1.40 -12.33 -10.00
N SER A 35 0.45 -11.50 -9.56
CA SER A 35 -0.35 -11.73 -8.35
C SER A 35 -1.20 -13.00 -8.45
N LEU A 36 -1.81 -13.26 -9.61
CA LEU A 36 -2.53 -14.50 -9.88
C LEU A 36 -1.60 -15.72 -9.82
N SER A 37 -0.39 -15.61 -10.36
CA SER A 37 0.59 -16.71 -10.34
C SER A 37 1.04 -17.11 -8.93
N TYR A 38 0.99 -16.17 -7.98
CA TYR A 38 1.25 -16.43 -6.56
C TYR A 38 0.02 -16.89 -5.78
N ASN A 39 -1.11 -17.13 -6.44
CA ASN A 39 -2.39 -17.50 -5.82
C ASN A 39 -2.78 -16.54 -4.69
N LEU A 40 -2.57 -15.23 -4.91
CA LEU A 40 -3.02 -14.23 -3.95
C LEU A 40 -4.54 -14.20 -3.90
N ASP A 41 -5.08 -14.48 -2.72
CA ASP A 41 -6.50 -14.29 -2.42
C ASP A 41 -6.78 -12.79 -2.29
N TYR A 42 -7.21 -12.18 -3.38
CA TYR A 42 -7.51 -10.75 -3.47
C TYR A 42 -8.62 -10.28 -2.52
N MET A 43 -9.46 -11.19 -1.99
CA MET A 43 -10.52 -10.84 -1.05
C MET A 43 -9.99 -10.70 0.38
N ASN A 44 -8.95 -11.46 0.73
CA ASN A 44 -8.44 -11.56 2.10
C ASN A 44 -6.95 -11.23 2.24
N ALA A 45 -6.29 -10.82 1.15
CA ALA A 45 -4.88 -10.48 1.16
C ALA A 45 -4.61 -9.28 2.08
N LEU A 46 -3.97 -9.55 3.21
CA LEU A 46 -3.43 -8.55 4.11
C LEU A 46 -1.90 -8.58 4.04
N PRO A 47 -1.24 -7.42 4.23
CA PRO A 47 0.21 -7.37 4.24
C PRO A 47 0.78 -8.14 5.45
N GLU A 48 1.95 -8.73 5.27
CA GLU A 48 2.63 -9.52 6.30
C GLU A 48 3.05 -8.61 7.47
N GLU A 49 2.70 -8.95 8.72
CA GLU A 49 3.23 -8.25 9.88
C GLU A 49 4.68 -8.65 10.17
N ILE A 50 5.55 -7.64 10.29
CA ILE A 50 6.97 -7.84 10.55
C ILE A 50 7.20 -7.88 12.06
N SER A 51 7.97 -8.87 12.51
CA SER A 51 8.33 -8.99 13.92
C SER A 51 9.05 -7.73 14.44
N PRO A 52 8.90 -7.35 15.72
CA PRO A 52 9.58 -6.17 16.27
C PRO A 52 11.11 -6.22 16.12
N GLN A 53 11.71 -7.41 16.21
CA GLN A 53 13.15 -7.61 16.07
C GLN A 53 13.62 -7.30 14.65
N GLU A 54 12.92 -7.83 13.65
CA GLU A 54 13.21 -7.57 12.26
C GLU A 54 12.95 -6.12 11.89
N PHE A 55 11.82 -5.55 12.34
CA PHE A 55 11.51 -4.15 12.07
C PHE A 55 12.55 -3.20 12.67
N ASN A 56 13.11 -3.52 13.84
CA ASN A 56 14.22 -2.77 14.42
C ASN A 56 15.52 -2.91 13.61
N ARG A 57 15.78 -4.05 12.97
CA ARG A 57 16.88 -4.20 12.01
C ARG A 57 16.65 -3.29 10.80
N ILE A 58 15.47 -3.38 10.17
CA ILE A 58 15.10 -2.56 9.01
C ILE A 58 15.21 -1.06 9.34
N LYS A 59 14.73 -0.61 10.51
CA LYS A 59 14.85 0.79 10.95
C LYS A 59 16.29 1.27 11.08
N ARG A 60 17.22 0.41 11.47
CA ARG A 60 18.66 0.74 11.54
C ARG A 60 19.24 0.87 10.15
N ASP A 61 18.96 -0.09 9.28
CA ASP A 61 19.47 -0.14 7.91
C ASP A 61 18.93 1.03 7.06
N THR A 62 17.69 1.46 7.32
CA THR A 62 17.01 2.56 6.62
C THR A 62 17.13 3.91 7.34
N LYS A 63 18.01 4.04 8.35
CA LYS A 63 18.12 5.27 9.16
C LYS A 63 18.31 6.53 8.30
N ARG A 64 19.21 6.49 7.31
CA ARG A 64 19.49 7.64 6.43
C ARG A 64 18.26 8.03 5.61
N LEU A 65 17.59 7.06 5.00
CA LEU A 65 16.35 7.28 4.24
C LEU A 65 15.29 7.94 5.11
N ARG A 66 15.05 7.42 6.32
CA ARG A 66 14.03 7.95 7.24
C ARG A 66 14.34 9.38 7.69
N VAL A 67 15.60 9.69 7.96
CA VAL A 67 16.02 11.05 8.34
C VAL A 67 15.79 12.02 7.17
N PHE A 68 16.23 11.66 5.97
CA PHE A 68 16.05 12.50 4.79
C PHE A 68 14.56 12.69 4.46
N ALA A 69 13.78 11.61 4.41
CA ALA A 69 12.34 11.66 4.17
C ALA A 69 11.64 12.54 5.22
N ASN A 70 11.96 12.40 6.51
CA ASN A 70 11.38 13.27 7.55
C ASN A 70 11.70 14.76 7.32
N SER A 71 12.91 15.09 6.86
CA SER A 71 13.30 16.49 6.61
C SER A 71 12.48 17.16 5.50
N VAL A 72 11.94 16.38 4.57
CA VAL A 72 11.14 16.86 3.43
C VAL A 72 9.64 16.72 3.71
N LEU A 73 9.22 15.56 4.21
CA LEU A 73 7.81 15.19 4.31
C LEU A 73 7.11 15.76 5.55
N ALA A 74 7.81 15.92 6.69
CA ALA A 74 7.17 16.49 7.88
C ALA A 74 6.79 17.98 7.70
N PRO A 75 7.60 18.84 7.04
CA PRO A 75 7.17 20.19 6.70
C PRO A 75 5.99 20.23 5.72
N LEU A 76 5.93 19.29 4.76
CA LEU A 76 4.81 19.18 3.84
C LEU A 76 3.53 18.82 4.62
N GLU A 77 3.61 17.81 5.49
CA GLU A 77 2.51 17.37 6.37
C GLU A 77 1.87 18.55 7.14
N GLN A 78 2.71 19.45 7.67
CA GLN A 78 2.26 20.63 8.42
C GLN A 78 1.57 21.69 7.54
N ARG A 79 1.98 21.82 6.26
CA ARG A 79 1.51 22.89 5.38
C ARG A 79 0.17 22.62 4.73
N TYR A 80 -0.15 21.37 4.44
CA TYR A 80 -1.45 21.07 3.86
C TYR A 80 -2.55 21.22 4.91
N ILE A 81 -3.58 21.99 4.54
CA ILE A 81 -4.74 22.23 5.40
C ILE A 81 -5.66 21.00 5.39
N ASP A 82 -5.77 20.32 4.26
CA ASP A 82 -6.61 19.13 4.11
C ASP A 82 -6.14 17.98 5.01
N ASN A 83 -7.09 17.31 5.65
CA ASN A 83 -6.85 16.17 6.52
C ASN A 83 -6.98 14.83 5.77
N GLY A 84 -7.47 14.83 4.52
CA GLY A 84 -7.79 13.62 3.76
C GLY A 84 -6.62 12.96 3.04
N TYR A 85 -5.49 13.65 2.87
CA TYR A 85 -4.32 13.12 2.17
C TYR A 85 -3.27 12.59 3.17
N GLY A 86 -2.43 11.67 2.70
CA GLY A 86 -1.28 11.18 3.45
C GLY A 86 -0.20 10.62 2.55
N LEU A 87 0.98 10.42 3.13
CA LEU A 87 2.15 9.89 2.45
C LEU A 87 2.64 8.66 3.20
N ILE A 88 3.14 7.69 2.43
CA ILE A 88 3.55 6.40 2.94
C ILE A 88 5.00 6.18 2.54
N LEU A 89 5.85 5.86 3.52
CA LEU A 89 7.28 5.60 3.29
C LEU A 89 7.56 4.11 3.42
N PHE A 90 7.94 3.50 2.30
CA PHE A 90 8.42 2.12 2.24
C PHE A 90 9.95 2.05 2.16
N ASP A 91 10.52 0.95 2.61
CA ASP A 91 11.87 0.56 2.22
C ASP A 91 11.85 -0.22 0.89
N LYS A 92 13.04 -0.59 0.41
CA LYS A 92 13.20 -1.36 -0.84
C LYS A 92 12.58 -2.77 -0.81
N SER A 93 12.27 -3.30 0.36
CA SER A 93 11.64 -4.61 0.53
C SER A 93 10.11 -4.54 0.59
N GLY A 94 9.55 -3.33 0.51
CA GLY A 94 8.12 -3.11 0.70
C GLY A 94 7.72 -3.04 2.18
N CYS A 95 8.67 -2.92 3.12
CA CYS A 95 8.35 -2.69 4.53
C CYS A 95 7.86 -1.25 4.74
N LEU A 96 6.66 -1.09 5.29
CA LEU A 96 6.10 0.19 5.68
C LEU A 96 6.82 0.76 6.91
N LEU A 97 7.60 1.82 6.71
CA LEU A 97 8.42 2.47 7.74
C LEU A 97 7.70 3.57 8.49
N ARG A 98 6.85 4.35 7.79
CA ARG A 98 6.16 5.51 8.35
C ARG A 98 4.93 5.91 7.53
N LEU A 99 3.92 6.39 8.24
CA LEU A 99 2.77 7.11 7.70
C LEU A 99 2.90 8.59 8.07
N TYR A 100 2.70 9.47 7.10
CA TYR A 100 2.55 10.92 7.28
C TYR A 100 1.14 11.30 6.87
N GLY A 101 0.54 12.23 7.59
CA GLY A 101 -0.83 12.67 7.38
C GLY A 101 -1.51 12.91 8.72
N LYS A 102 -2.54 13.76 8.69
CA LYS A 102 -3.31 14.15 9.85
C LYS A 102 -4.33 13.07 10.24
N ASP A 103 -5.06 13.32 11.32
CA ASP A 103 -5.96 12.36 11.98
C ASP A 103 -6.90 11.63 11.03
N ARG A 104 -7.56 12.33 10.09
CA ARG A 104 -8.49 11.68 9.14
C ARG A 104 -7.79 10.64 8.26
N PHE A 105 -6.61 10.94 7.73
CA PHE A 105 -5.81 9.96 6.99
C PHE A 105 -5.34 8.81 7.89
N GLN A 106 -4.86 9.11 9.10
CA GLN A 106 -4.39 8.08 10.04
C GLN A 106 -5.52 7.13 10.45
N THR A 107 -6.73 7.65 10.71
CA THR A 107 -7.92 6.83 10.98
C THR A 107 -8.30 6.00 9.76
N TRP A 108 -8.28 6.57 8.56
CA TRP A 108 -8.55 5.82 7.33
C TRP A 108 -7.53 4.69 7.13
N ALA A 109 -6.24 4.96 7.31
CA ALA A 109 -5.17 3.97 7.19
C ALA A 109 -5.35 2.82 8.19
N ALA A 110 -5.65 3.15 9.46
CA ALA A 110 -5.93 2.15 10.50
C ALA A 110 -7.14 1.28 10.16
N ASN A 111 -8.23 1.88 9.68
CA ASN A 111 -9.45 1.16 9.30
C ASN A 111 -9.27 0.25 8.07
N ASN A 112 -8.23 0.47 7.26
CA ASN A 112 -7.92 -0.31 6.05
C ASN A 112 -6.65 -1.15 6.21
N HIS A 113 -6.25 -1.47 7.44
CA HIS A 113 -5.08 -2.32 7.75
C HIS A 113 -3.73 -1.82 7.21
N ILE A 114 -3.61 -0.52 6.93
CA ILE A 114 -2.35 0.11 6.54
C ILE A 114 -1.58 0.47 7.82
N LYS A 115 -0.64 -0.39 8.20
CA LYS A 115 0.07 -0.30 9.48
C LYS A 115 1.59 -0.33 9.31
N ILE A 116 2.29 0.49 10.09
CA ILE A 116 3.76 0.45 10.17
C ILE A 116 4.22 -0.95 10.59
N ALA A 117 5.39 -1.37 10.10
CA ALA A 117 5.92 -2.73 10.29
C ALA A 117 5.06 -3.81 9.60
N THR A 118 4.52 -3.48 8.43
CA THR A 118 3.94 -4.46 7.52
C THR A 118 4.75 -4.51 6.22
N ARG A 119 4.86 -5.68 5.60
CA ARG A 119 5.52 -5.86 4.30
C ARG A 119 4.47 -6.04 3.21
N TRP A 120 4.61 -5.22 2.18
CA TRP A 120 3.73 -5.19 1.02
C TRP A 120 4.49 -5.77 -0.17
N SER A 121 4.11 -6.99 -0.56
CA SER A 121 4.73 -7.70 -1.68
C SER A 121 3.71 -8.64 -2.30
N GLU A 122 3.90 -8.93 -3.59
CA GLU A 122 3.15 -9.97 -4.30
C GLU A 122 3.60 -11.38 -3.86
N LYS A 123 4.78 -11.49 -3.24
CA LYS A 123 5.34 -12.74 -2.75
C LYS A 123 4.96 -12.94 -1.28
N LYS A 124 4.33 -14.07 -0.97
CA LYS A 124 4.22 -14.59 0.41
C LYS A 124 5.48 -15.38 0.78
#